data_AF-A0A7W1RRV5-F1
#
_entry.id   AF-A0A7W1RRV5-F1
#
_cell.length_a   1.000
_cell.length_b   1.000
_cell.length_c   1.000
_cell.angle_alpha   90.00
_cell.angle_beta   90.00
_cell.angle_gamma   90.00
#
_symmetry.space_group_name_H-M   'P 1'
#
loop_
_entity.id
_entity.type
_entity.pdbx_description
1 polymer ?
#
loop_
_entity_poly.entity_id
_entity_poly.type
_entity_poly.pdbx_seq_one_letter_code
_entity_poly.pdbx_strand_id
1 'polypeptide(L)'
;MTASTATRSTTGRFVDTNVLLYAVSHDPEEEDKAERANDILAATDLALSVQVPQEFYVQATRASRRDPLTHSQAVKLVESFLVGLLVAALLA
;
A
#
# COMPACT_ATOMS: atom_id res chain seq x y z
N MET A 1 -16.83 35.18 -20.21
CA MET A 1 -16.79 33.71 -20.30
C MET A 1 -15.76 33.22 -19.30
N THR A 2 -16.17 32.90 -18.09
CA THR A 2 -15.31 32.30 -17.06
C THR A 2 -15.37 30.79 -17.20
N ALA A 3 -14.28 30.16 -17.62
CA ALA A 3 -14.15 28.71 -17.59
C ALA A 3 -14.04 28.28 -16.12
N SER A 4 -15.07 27.58 -15.64
CA SER A 4 -15.00 26.90 -14.35
C SER A 4 -14.14 25.66 -14.56
N THR A 5 -12.88 25.72 -14.11
CA THR A 5 -12.01 24.54 -14.03
C THR A 5 -12.63 23.59 -13.03
N ALA A 6 -13.36 22.59 -13.51
CA ALA A 6 -13.81 21.49 -12.67
C ALA A 6 -12.58 20.79 -12.12
N THR A 7 -12.33 20.94 -10.82
CA THR A 7 -11.37 20.12 -10.09
C THR A 7 -11.77 18.67 -10.33
N ARG A 8 -10.95 17.92 -11.08
CA ARG A 8 -11.16 16.49 -11.30
C ARG A 8 -10.89 15.82 -9.96
N SER A 9 -11.92 15.69 -9.12
CA SER A 9 -11.86 14.86 -7.93
C SER A 9 -11.78 13.41 -8.40
N THR A 10 -10.58 12.92 -8.65
CA THR A 10 -10.36 11.49 -8.80
C THR A 10 -10.75 10.87 -7.47
N THR A 11 -11.91 10.22 -7.41
CA THR A 11 -12.28 9.36 -6.28
C THR A 11 -11.37 8.15 -6.31
N GLY A 12 -10.12 8.34 -5.86
CA GLY A 12 -9.14 7.28 -5.68
C GLY A 12 -9.39 6.58 -4.35
N ARG A 13 -9.32 5.26 -4.34
CA ARG A 13 -9.41 4.46 -3.12
C ARG A 13 -8.03 4.44 -2.46
N PHE A 14 -7.97 4.86 -1.20
CA PHE A 14 -6.73 4.79 -0.43
C PHE A 14 -6.51 3.38 0.10
N VAL A 15 -5.28 2.90 -0.05
CA VAL A 15 -4.87 1.58 0.45
C VAL A 15 -4.22 1.73 1.83
N ASP A 16 -4.64 0.90 2.77
CA ASP A 16 -4.10 0.83 4.13
C ASP A 16 -2.88 -0.12 4.21
N THR A 17 -2.05 0.07 5.23
CA THR A 17 -0.88 -0.76 5.51
C THR A 17 -1.22 -2.25 5.61
N ASN A 18 -2.37 -2.62 6.17
CA ASN A 18 -2.76 -4.02 6.32
C ASN A 18 -2.91 -4.73 4.97
N VAL A 19 -3.39 -4.03 3.93
CA VAL A 19 -3.49 -4.62 2.58
C VAL A 19 -2.09 -4.97 2.08
N LEU A 20 -1.11 -4.09 2.27
CA LEU A 20 0.28 -4.37 1.89
C LEU A 20 0.88 -5.52 2.70
N LEU A 21 0.58 -5.60 4.01
CA LEU A 21 1.08 -6.67 4.87
C LEU A 21 0.49 -8.05 4.53
N TYR A 22 -0.79 -8.10 4.13
CA TYR A 22 -1.42 -9.35 3.72
C TYR A 22 -0.99 -9.78 2.32
N ALA A 23 -0.78 -8.84 1.39
CA ALA A 23 -0.30 -9.15 0.04
C ALA A 23 1.07 -9.88 0.04
N VAL A 24 1.88 -9.68 1.08
CA VAL A 24 3.21 -10.31 1.24
C VAL A 24 3.24 -11.39 2.33
N SER A 25 2.09 -11.77 2.89
CA SER A 25 2.03 -12.79 3.91
C SER A 25 2.15 -14.19 3.32
N HIS A 26 2.85 -15.07 4.06
CA HIS A 26 2.94 -16.50 3.77
C HIS A 26 2.33 -17.34 4.90
N ASP A 27 1.61 -16.72 5.85
CA ASP A 27 0.91 -17.45 6.89
C ASP A 27 -0.32 -18.15 6.29
N PRO A 28 -0.46 -19.48 6.41
CA PRO A 28 -1.63 -20.21 5.90
C PRO A 28 -2.96 -19.72 6.50
N GLU A 29 -2.93 -19.17 7.72
CA GLU A 29 -4.14 -18.60 8.35
C GLU A 29 -4.58 -17.26 7.72
N GLU A 30 -3.72 -16.67 6.88
CA GLU A 30 -3.96 -15.40 6.20
C GLU A 30 -4.16 -15.56 4.68
N GLU A 31 -4.25 -16.79 4.16
CA GLU A 31 -4.37 -17.07 2.72
C GLU A 31 -5.55 -16.30 2.07
N ASP A 32 -6.75 -16.39 2.65
CA ASP A 32 -7.93 -15.65 2.19
C ASP A 32 -7.70 -14.12 2.15
N LYS A 33 -6.95 -13.60 3.14
CA LYS A 33 -6.65 -12.16 3.22
C LYS A 33 -5.58 -11.77 2.21
N ALA A 34 -4.62 -12.65 1.94
CA ALA A 34 -3.59 -12.46 0.93
C ALA A 34 -4.21 -12.42 -0.47
N GLU A 35 -5.13 -13.35 -0.78
CA GLU A 35 -5.89 -13.32 -2.05
C GLU A 35 -6.66 -12.01 -2.19
N ARG A 36 -7.45 -11.64 -1.18
CA ARG A 36 -8.22 -10.38 -1.17
C ARG A 36 -7.34 -9.15 -1.34
N ALA A 37 -6.18 -9.13 -0.70
CA ALA A 37 -5.24 -8.02 -0.78
C ALA A 37 -4.67 -7.89 -2.20
N ASN A 38 -4.29 -9.00 -2.83
CA ASN A 38 -3.81 -9.00 -4.21
C ASN A 38 -4.90 -8.55 -5.19
N ASP A 39 -6.15 -9.00 -5.00
CA ASP A 39 -7.31 -8.53 -5.78
C ASP A 39 -7.52 -7.01 -5.65
N ILE A 40 -7.38 -6.46 -4.44
CA ILE A 40 -7.47 -5.02 -4.21
C ILE A 40 -6.34 -4.31 -4.95
N LEU A 41 -5.10 -4.78 -4.82
CA LEU A 41 -3.91 -4.17 -5.42
C LEU A 41 -3.88 -4.25 -6.95
N ALA A 42 -4.65 -5.15 -7.55
CA ALA A 42 -4.81 -5.22 -9.01
C ALA A 42 -5.68 -4.09 -9.58
N ALA A 43 -6.37 -3.30 -8.75
CA ALA A 43 -7.20 -2.19 -9.21
C ALA A 43 -6.37 -0.97 -9.65
N THR A 44 -6.88 -0.22 -10.64
CA THR A 44 -6.15 0.91 -11.26
C THR A 44 -6.44 2.27 -10.61
N ASP A 45 -7.36 2.33 -9.66
CA ASP A 45 -7.86 3.56 -9.01
C ASP A 45 -7.36 3.71 -7.56
N LEU A 46 -6.21 3.10 -7.26
CA LEU A 46 -5.62 3.10 -5.93
C LEU A 46 -4.64 4.26 -5.73
N ALA A 47 -4.61 4.78 -4.51
CA ALA A 47 -3.62 5.74 -4.05
C ALA A 47 -3.01 5.30 -2.71
N LEU A 48 -1.75 5.67 -2.50
CA LEU A 48 -1.07 5.52 -1.22
C LEU A 48 -0.77 6.88 -0.62
N SER A 49 -0.98 7.00 0.69
CA SER A 49 -0.35 8.04 1.49
C SER A 49 1.12 7.68 1.72
N VAL A 50 1.98 8.69 1.85
CA VAL A 50 3.41 8.53 2.22
C VAL A 50 3.58 7.78 3.55
N GLN A 51 2.62 7.88 4.48
CA GLN A 51 2.68 7.17 5.76
C GLN A 51 2.59 5.64 5.60
N VAL A 52 1.80 5.16 4.63
CA VAL A 52 1.47 3.73 4.51
C VAL A 52 2.73 2.88 4.24
N PRO A 53 3.63 3.25 3.30
CA PRO A 53 4.91 2.56 3.14
C PRO A 53 5.83 2.60 4.39
N GLN A 54 5.78 3.68 5.17
CA GLN A 54 6.58 3.79 6.40
C GLN A 54 6.08 2.82 7.47
N GLU A 55 4.77 2.78 7.69
CA GLU A 55 4.15 1.86 8.62
C GLU A 55 4.34 0.40 8.17
N PHE A 56 4.18 0.12 6.87
CA PHE A 56 4.48 -1.18 6.29
C PHE A 56 5.91 -1.62 6.63
N TYR A 57 6.90 -0.77 6.39
CA TYR A 57 8.30 -1.08 6.68
C TYR A 57 8.50 -1.45 8.16
N VAL A 58 7.95 -0.66 9.08
CA VAL A 58 8.06 -0.93 10.52
C VAL A 58 7.39 -2.25 10.90
N GLN A 59 6.16 -2.49 10.43
CA GLN A 59 5.40 -3.69 10.77
C GLN A 59 5.94 -4.96 10.11
N ALA A 60 6.46 -4.87 8.89
CA ALA A 60 7.00 -6.01 8.16
C ALA A 60 8.36 -6.45 8.70
N THR A 61 9.16 -5.52 9.24
CA THR A 61 10.50 -5.82 9.80
C THR A 61 10.51 -6.07 11.31
N ARG A 62 9.37 -5.90 11.99
CA ARG A 62 9.29 -6.06 13.46
C ARG A 62 9.72 -7.48 13.87
N ALA A 63 10.64 -7.57 14.83
CA ALA A 63 11.16 -8.87 15.29
C ALA A 63 10.10 -9.81 15.90
N SER A 64 8.97 -9.26 16.35
CA SER A 64 7.84 -10.03 16.90
C SER A 64 6.89 -10.59 15.84
N ARG A 65 7.09 -10.28 14.55
CA ARG A 65 6.32 -10.89 13.46
C ARG A 65 6.77 -12.34 13.28
N ARG A 66 5.82 -13.22 12.95
CA ARG A 66 6.07 -14.65 12.72
C ARG A 66 7.12 -14.91 11.63
N ASP A 67 7.07 -14.13 10.57
CA ASP A 67 8.04 -14.12 9.46
C ASP A 67 8.44 -12.66 9.17
N PRO A 68 9.43 -12.11 9.88
CA PRO A 68 9.87 -10.74 9.70
C PRO A 68 10.69 -10.61 8.43
N LEU A 69 10.33 -9.64 7.59
CA LEU A 69 11.15 -9.30 6.43
C LEU A 69 12.48 -8.70 6.87
N THR A 70 13.53 -9.06 6.15
CA THR A 70 14.80 -8.32 6.25
C THR A 70 14.63 -6.90 5.73
N HIS A 71 15.49 -5.99 6.19
CA HIS A 71 15.54 -4.61 5.71
C HIS A 71 15.55 -4.53 4.17
N SER A 72 16.39 -5.34 3.51
CA SER A 72 16.54 -5.30 2.05
C SER A 72 15.30 -5.81 1.30
N GLN A 73 14.58 -6.79 1.85
CA GLN A 73 13.29 -7.22 1.32
C GLN A 73 12.23 -6.11 1.46
N ALA A 74 12.14 -5.51 2.66
CA ALA A 74 11.17 -4.47 2.93
C ALA A 74 11.38 -3.22 2.05
N VAL A 75 12.64 -2.78 1.85
CA VAL A 75 12.96 -1.65 0.97
C VAL A 75 12.53 -1.92 -0.47
N LYS A 76 12.84 -3.10 -1.01
CA LYS A 76 12.43 -3.47 -2.38
C LYS A 76 10.91 -3.46 -2.58
N LEU A 77 10.17 -3.91 -1.56
CA LEU A 77 8.70 -3.88 -1.59
C LEU A 77 8.17 -2.44 -1.51
N VAL A 78 8.72 -1.61 -0.63
CA VAL A 78 8.38 -0.18 -0.55
C VAL A 78 8.62 0.51 -1.90
N GLU A 79 9.78 0.29 -2.52
CA GLU A 79 10.09 0.82 -3.85
C GLU A 79 9.07 0.35 -4.90
N SER A 80 8.74 -0.94 -4.88
CA SER A 80 7.74 -1.52 -5.79
C SER A 80 6.37 -0.87 -5.63
N PHE A 81 5.92 -0.62 -4.40
CA PHE A 81 4.65 0.04 -4.11
C PHE A 81 4.66 1.51 -4.53
N LEU A 82 5.76 2.24 -4.31
CA LEU A 82 5.88 3.66 -4.68
C LEU A 82 5.94 3.87 -6.20
N VAL A 83 6.49 2.91 -6.96
CA VAL A 83 6.51 2.95 -8.42
C VAL A 83 5.18 2.50 -9.02
N GLY A 84 4.56 1.47 -8.44
CA GLY A 84 3.33 0.88 -8.97
C GLY A 84 2.05 1.63 -8.64
N LEU A 85 2.03 2.44 -7.56
CA LEU A 85 0.83 3.12 -7.07
C LEU A 85 1.00 4.64 -7.08
N LEU A 86 -0.09 5.35 -7.31
CA LEU A 86 -0.09 6.81 -7.21
C LEU A 86 0.18 7.21 -5.75
N VAL A 87 1.30 7.90 -5.52
CA VAL A 87 1.62 8.46 -4.21
C VAL A 87 0.92 9.82 -4.08
N ALA A 88 -0.08 9.89 -3.22
CA ALA A 88 -0.72 11.14 -2.83
C ALA A 88 0.00 11.68 -1.59
N ALA A 89 0.72 12.80 -1.76
CA ALA A 89 1.23 13.56 -0.62
C ALA A 89 0.02 14.24 0.07
N LEU A 90 -0.24 13.91 1.33
CA LEU A 90 -1.18 14.64 2.17
C LEU A 90 -0.65 16.07 2.33
N LEU A 91 -1.17 17.01 1.54
CA LEU A 91 -1.04 18.43 1.82
C LEU A 91 -1.91 18.72 3.04
N ALA A 92 -1.28 18.84 4.21
CA ALA A 92 -1.84 19.45 5.40
C ALA A 92 -1.81 20.97 5.28
#